data_AF-A0A7X8CXA8-F1
#
_entry.id   AF-A0A7X8CXA8-F1
#
_cell.length_a   1.000
_cell.length_b   1.000
_cell.length_c   1.000
_cell.angle_alpha   90.00
_cell.angle_beta   90.00
_cell.angle_gamma   90.00
#
_symmetry.space_group_name_H-M   'P 1'
#
loop_
_entity.id
_entity.type
_entity.pdbx_description
1 polymer ?
#
loop_
_entity_poly.entity_id
_entity_poly.type
_entity_poly.pdbx_seq_one_letter_code
_entity_poly.pdbx_strand_id
1 'polypeptide(L)'
;GMWIGVGPSAVSSFPLDGGGVLRIQETRDHGAYLEDPAAAALEETVPPETAAFEAVMTAFRTREGVDSRAFFARFGISPEELLADTFSKWAGLWEPGPRGPAPTERLLDILNPFLLDCMSEMEQRYPKRNRGPGGPK
;
A
#
# COMPACT_ATOMS: atom_id res chain seq x y z
N GLY A 1 -5.98 2.37 6.80
CA GLY A 1 -6.85 2.01 7.92
C GLY A 1 -6.41 0.68 8.50
N MET A 2 -7.01 0.27 9.61
CA MET A 2 -6.85 -1.07 10.19
C MET A 2 -7.95 -1.98 9.65
N TRP A 3 -7.62 -3.25 9.41
CA TRP A 3 -8.63 -4.27 9.13
C TRP A 3 -8.18 -5.63 9.68
N ILE A 4 -9.16 -6.47 10.00
CA ILE A 4 -8.94 -7.82 10.50
C ILE A 4 -9.61 -8.78 9.52
N GLY A 5 -8.82 -9.68 8.96
CA GLY A 5 -9.31 -10.82 8.21
C GLY A 5 -9.46 -12.04 9.13
N VAL A 6 -10.46 -12.87 8.87
CA VAL A 6 -10.71 -14.10 9.63
C VAL A 6 -10.87 -15.27 8.67
N GLY A 7 -10.26 -16.41 9.01
CA GLY A 7 -10.31 -17.64 8.25
C GLY A 7 -8.99 -17.98 7.56
N PRO A 8 -8.87 -19.21 7.01
CA PRO A 8 -7.68 -19.61 6.27
C PRO A 8 -7.39 -18.64 5.12
N SER A 9 -6.10 -18.32 4.92
CA SER A 9 -5.61 -17.35 3.93
C SER A 9 -5.96 -15.88 4.18
N ALA A 10 -6.64 -15.56 5.28
CA ALA A 10 -7.02 -14.18 5.58
C ALA A 10 -5.78 -13.30 5.83
N VAL A 11 -5.94 -12.00 5.60
CA VAL A 11 -4.90 -11.01 5.85
C VAL A 11 -5.45 -9.91 6.74
N SER A 12 -4.76 -9.67 7.85
CA SER A 12 -5.01 -8.57 8.77
C SER A 12 -3.90 -7.52 8.64
N SER A 13 -4.23 -6.27 8.99
CA SER A 13 -3.34 -5.13 8.79
C SER A 13 -3.54 -4.13 9.92
N PHE A 14 -2.46 -3.90 10.66
CA PHE A 14 -2.43 -3.03 11.82
C PHE A 14 -1.44 -1.89 11.58
N PRO A 15 -1.86 -0.62 11.65
CA PRO A 15 -0.94 0.49 11.55
C PRO A 15 0.03 0.49 12.73
N LEU A 16 1.31 0.75 12.44
CA LEU A 16 2.36 0.96 13.44
C LEU A 16 2.68 2.45 13.55
N ASP A 17 3.31 2.82 14.67
CA ASP A 17 3.87 4.16 14.83
C ASP A 17 4.91 4.44 13.73
N GLY A 18 4.96 5.69 13.25
CA GLY A 18 5.85 6.09 12.16
C GLY A 18 5.35 5.71 10.75
N GLY A 19 4.10 5.26 10.61
CA GLY A 19 3.45 5.05 9.30
C GLY A 19 3.61 3.64 8.71
N GLY A 20 4.38 2.77 9.36
CA GLY A 20 4.51 1.36 8.98
C GLY A 20 3.22 0.56 9.23
N VAL A 21 3.25 -0.72 8.86
CA VAL A 21 2.13 -1.64 9.05
C VAL A 21 2.64 -3.02 9.48
N LEU A 22 2.01 -3.61 10.49
CA LEU A 22 2.10 -5.05 10.76
C LEU A 22 1.03 -5.76 9.94
N ARG A 23 1.47 -6.64 9.05
CA ARG A 23 0.59 -7.52 8.26
C ARG A 23 0.67 -8.91 8.83
N ILE A 24 -0.49 -9.49 9.12
CA ILE A 24 -0.61 -10.88 9.56
C ILE A 24 -1.32 -11.64 8.46
N GLN A 25 -0.70 -12.70 7.95
CA GLN A 25 -1.28 -13.58 6.95
C GLN A 25 -1.53 -14.95 7.57
N GLU A 26 -2.80 -15.34 7.64
CA GLU A 26 -3.20 -16.66 8.10
C GLU A 26 -2.76 -17.74 7.11
N THR A 27 -2.44 -18.92 7.64
CA THR A 27 -2.10 -20.08 6.80
C THR A 27 -3.23 -20.42 5.82
N ARG A 28 -2.85 -20.92 4.63
CA ARG A 28 -3.79 -21.45 3.65
C ARG A 28 -4.21 -22.89 3.95
N ASP A 29 -3.45 -23.58 4.80
CA ASP A 29 -3.75 -24.94 5.24
C ASP A 29 -4.87 -24.90 6.28
N HIS A 30 -6.01 -25.51 5.95
CA HIS A 30 -7.18 -25.51 6.81
C HIS A 30 -6.97 -26.36 8.06
N GLY A 31 -6.20 -27.45 7.96
CA GLY A 31 -5.89 -28.30 9.11
C GLY A 31 -5.03 -27.54 10.12
N ALA A 32 -3.95 -26.91 9.64
CA ALA A 32 -3.09 -26.08 10.49
C ALA A 32 -3.86 -24.89 11.10
N TYR A 33 -4.74 -24.23 10.33
CA TYR A 33 -5.56 -23.13 10.83
C TYR A 33 -6.54 -23.56 11.93
N LEU A 34 -7.12 -24.76 11.83
CA LEU A 34 -8.06 -25.28 12.83
C LEU A 34 -7.36 -25.81 14.09
N GLU A 35 -6.12 -26.26 13.97
CA GLU A 35 -5.31 -26.76 15.09
C GLU A 35 -4.73 -25.61 15.93
N ASP A 36 -3.97 -24.70 15.30
CA ASP A 36 -3.42 -23.51 15.94
C ASP A 36 -3.20 -22.39 14.90
N PRO A 37 -4.17 -21.49 14.73
CA PRO A 37 -4.08 -20.43 13.72
C PRO A 37 -2.95 -19.44 14.03
N ALA A 38 -2.70 -19.16 15.32
CA ALA A 38 -1.68 -18.21 15.73
C ALA A 38 -0.28 -18.71 15.42
N ALA A 39 -0.01 -20.00 15.64
CA ALA A 39 1.28 -20.61 15.33
C ALA A 39 1.55 -20.73 13.82
N ALA A 40 0.49 -20.80 13.01
CA ALA A 40 0.59 -20.96 11.55
C ALA A 40 0.56 -19.63 10.78
N ALA A 41 0.32 -18.51 11.45
CA ALA A 41 0.29 -17.19 10.84
C ALA A 41 1.70 -16.65 10.54
N LEU A 42 1.81 -15.90 9.45
CA LEU A 42 3.04 -15.18 9.07
C LEU A 42 2.88 -13.68 9.35
N GLU A 43 3.80 -13.14 10.13
CA GLU A 43 3.88 -11.71 10.40
C GLU A 43 4.93 -11.04 9.50
N GLU A 44 4.55 -9.95 8.84
CA GLU A 44 5.45 -9.08 8.07
C GLU A 44 5.31 -7.65 8.56
N THR A 45 6.43 -7.00 8.88
CA THR A 45 6.47 -5.55 9.04
C THR A 45 6.70 -4.90 7.68
N VAL A 46 5.71 -4.14 7.22
CA VAL A 46 5.77 -3.32 6.02
C VAL A 46 6.33 -1.94 6.38
N PRO A 47 7.47 -1.52 5.79
CA PRO A 47 8.07 -0.22 6.05
C PRO A 47 7.14 0.95 5.67
N PRO A 48 7.28 2.12 6.32
CA PRO A 48 6.44 3.29 6.07
C PRO A 48 6.36 3.70 4.59
N GLU A 49 7.48 3.68 3.86
CA GLU A 49 7.54 4.03 2.44
C GLU A 49 6.73 3.07 1.56
N THR A 50 6.75 1.78 1.89
CA THR A 50 5.97 0.77 1.16
C THR A 50 4.50 0.90 1.51
N ALA A 51 4.17 1.15 2.78
CA ALA A 51 2.80 1.37 3.23
C ALA A 51 2.18 2.66 2.65
N ALA A 52 2.97 3.72 2.51
CA ALA A 52 2.57 4.97 1.86
C ALA A 52 2.27 4.74 0.37
N PHE A 53 3.16 4.04 -0.32
CA PHE A 53 2.96 3.66 -1.71
C PHE A 53 1.71 2.80 -1.91
N GLU A 54 1.51 1.74 -1.11
CA GLU A 54 0.30 0.91 -1.16
C GLU A 54 -0.97 1.73 -0.94
N ALA A 55 -0.93 2.75 -0.06
CA ALA A 55 -2.05 3.64 0.17
C ALA A 55 -2.40 4.49 -1.06
N VAL A 56 -1.39 5.05 -1.75
CA VAL A 56 -1.61 5.75 -3.04
C VAL A 56 -2.20 4.79 -4.07
N MET A 57 -1.58 3.63 -4.27
CA MET A 57 -2.01 2.64 -5.25
C MET A 57 -3.46 2.20 -5.01
N THR A 58 -3.85 2.00 -3.75
CA THR A 58 -5.23 1.61 -3.38
C THR A 58 -6.21 2.75 -3.62
N ALA A 59 -5.86 3.96 -3.22
CA ALA A 59 -6.71 5.15 -3.34
C ALA A 59 -7.04 5.49 -4.81
N PHE A 60 -6.05 5.43 -5.70
CA PHE A 60 -6.23 5.72 -7.13
C PHE A 60 -6.99 4.64 -7.92
N ARG A 61 -7.33 3.51 -7.30
CA ARG A 61 -8.32 2.56 -7.84
C ARG A 61 -9.76 3.04 -7.65
N THR A 62 -9.96 4.15 -6.96
CA THR A 62 -11.28 4.72 -6.66
C THR A 62 -11.41 6.11 -7.27
N ARG A 63 -12.65 6.55 -7.53
CA ARG A 63 -12.96 7.91 -7.99
C ARG A 63 -12.66 8.99 -6.93
N GLU A 64 -12.54 8.62 -5.66
CA GLU A 64 -12.26 9.58 -4.58
C GLU A 64 -10.80 10.01 -4.55
N GLY A 65 -9.90 9.19 -5.09
CA GLY A 65 -8.47 9.43 -5.03
C GLY A 65 -7.93 9.39 -3.60
N VAL A 66 -6.85 10.15 -3.37
CA VAL A 66 -6.18 10.21 -2.06
C VAL A 66 -6.77 11.33 -1.22
N ASP A 67 -7.05 11.03 0.05
CA ASP A 67 -7.24 12.03 1.10
C ASP A 67 -5.87 12.56 1.53
N SER A 68 -5.45 13.70 0.96
CA SER A 68 -4.09 14.24 1.17
C SER A 68 -3.83 14.60 2.63
N ARG A 69 -4.86 15.06 3.36
CA ARG A 69 -4.71 15.40 4.78
C ARG A 69 -4.51 14.16 5.63
N ALA A 70 -5.33 13.11 5.44
CA ALA A 70 -5.18 11.86 6.16
C ALA A 70 -3.88 11.14 5.80
N PHE A 71 -3.48 11.23 4.53
CA PHE A 71 -2.22 10.68 4.04
C PHE A 71 -1.02 11.35 4.73
N PHE A 72 -0.95 12.68 4.69
CA PHE A 72 0.14 13.43 5.33
C PHE A 72 0.18 13.19 6.83
N ALA A 73 -0.97 13.18 7.51
CA ALA A 73 -1.04 12.90 8.95
C ALA A 73 -0.48 11.52 9.31
N ARG A 74 -0.58 10.54 8.40
CA ARG A 74 -0.10 9.18 8.63
C ARG A 74 1.38 8.98 8.27
N PHE A 75 1.84 9.58 7.16
CA PHE A 75 3.15 9.27 6.58
C PHE A 75 4.14 10.44 6.64
N GLY A 76 3.70 11.65 7.01
CA GLY A 76 4.54 12.85 7.11
C GLY A 76 5.02 13.42 5.77
N ILE A 77 4.49 12.92 4.65
CA ILE A 77 4.81 13.33 3.28
C ILE A 77 3.52 13.38 2.47
N SER A 78 3.42 14.27 1.47
CA SER A 78 2.27 14.30 0.56
C SER A 78 2.38 13.20 -0.51
N PRO A 79 1.26 12.72 -1.09
CA PRO A 79 1.32 11.76 -2.19
C PRO A 79 2.05 12.33 -3.43
N GLU A 80 1.92 13.64 -3.68
CA GLU A 80 2.60 14.35 -4.77
C GLU A 80 4.12 14.45 -4.52
N GLU A 81 4.57 14.57 -3.27
CA GLU A 81 6.00 14.58 -2.93
C GLU A 81 6.63 13.18 -2.99
N LEU A 82 5.84 12.15 -2.65
CA LEU A 82 6.28 10.75 -2.70
C LEU A 82 6.54 10.29 -4.15
N LEU A 83 5.64 10.65 -5.06
CA LEU A 83 5.61 10.25 -6.48
C LEU A 83 5.64 11.47 -7.42
N ALA A 84 6.59 12.39 -7.19
CA ALA A 84 6.64 13.66 -7.87
C ALA A 84 6.73 13.54 -9.40
N ASP A 85 7.53 12.60 -9.90
CA ASP A 85 7.73 12.44 -11.34
C ASP A 85 6.48 11.88 -12.00
N THR A 86 5.85 10.88 -11.39
CA THR A 86 4.62 10.28 -11.92
C THR A 86 3.45 11.26 -11.81
N PHE A 87 3.29 11.98 -10.70
CA PHE A 87 2.24 12.99 -10.58
C PHE A 87 2.39 14.11 -11.61
N SER A 88 3.63 14.53 -11.91
CA SER A 88 3.91 15.50 -12.96
C SER A 88 3.57 14.96 -14.36
N LYS A 89 4.02 13.74 -14.68
CA LYS A 89 3.79 13.08 -15.98
C LYS A 89 2.30 12.96 -16.31
N TRP A 90 1.48 12.65 -15.31
CA TRP A 90 0.06 12.38 -15.45
C TRP A 90 -0.83 13.58 -15.07
N ALA A 91 -0.25 14.78 -14.90
CA ALA A 91 -0.91 16.00 -14.44
C ALA A 91 -2.28 16.29 -15.09
N GLY A 92 -2.40 16.05 -16.40
CA GLY A 92 -3.62 16.30 -17.17
C GLY A 92 -4.74 15.27 -17.00
N LEU A 93 -4.52 14.23 -16.18
CA LEU A 93 -5.47 13.14 -15.93
C LEU A 93 -5.92 13.07 -14.46
N TRP A 94 -5.58 14.10 -13.69
CA TRP A 94 -6.10 14.36 -12.35
C TRP A 94 -7.24 15.36 -12.38
N GLU A 95 -8.11 15.24 -11.38
CA GLU A 95 -9.09 16.25 -11.05
C GLU A 95 -9.08 16.56 -9.55
N PRO A 96 -9.56 17.75 -9.12
CA PRO A 96 -9.80 18.01 -7.71
C PRO A 96 -10.84 17.04 -7.16
N GLY A 97 -10.41 16.12 -6.30
CA GLY A 97 -11.28 15.23 -5.55
C GLY A 97 -11.81 15.90 -4.27
N PRO A 98 -12.70 15.23 -3.54
CA PRO A 98 -13.30 15.79 -2.32
C PRO A 98 -12.29 16.06 -1.21
N ARG A 99 -11.13 15.36 -1.20
CA ARG A 99 -10.15 15.39 -0.11
C ARG A 99 -8.69 15.44 -0.58
N GLY A 100 -8.46 15.59 -1.88
CA GLY A 100 -7.14 15.60 -2.51
C GLY A 100 -7.24 15.26 -4.00
N PRO A 101 -6.12 14.97 -4.69
CA PRO A 101 -6.13 14.58 -6.10
C PRO A 101 -6.92 13.29 -6.33
N ALA A 102 -7.78 13.32 -7.35
CA ALA A 102 -8.56 12.18 -7.80
C ALA A 102 -8.25 11.82 -9.25
N PRO A 103 -8.33 10.53 -9.62
CA PRO A 103 -8.20 10.12 -11.02
C PRO A 103 -9.46 10.53 -11.80
N THR A 104 -9.28 11.09 -12.99
CA THR A 104 -10.37 11.23 -13.97
C THR A 104 -10.89 9.85 -14.39
N GLU A 105 -12.11 9.77 -14.95
CA GLU A 105 -12.62 8.52 -15.54
C GLU A 105 -11.68 7.95 -16.59
N ARG A 106 -11.10 8.83 -17.42
CA ARG A 106 -10.12 8.43 -18.42
C ARG A 106 -8.90 7.76 -17.79
N LEU A 107 -8.41 8.27 -16.66
CA LEU A 107 -7.30 7.64 -15.97
C LEU A 107 -7.67 6.27 -15.42
N LEU A 108 -8.88 6.10 -14.89
CA LEU A 108 -9.35 4.81 -14.41
C LEU A 108 -9.41 3.77 -15.55
N ASP A 109 -9.79 4.18 -16.77
CA ASP A 109 -9.75 3.29 -17.95
C ASP A 109 -8.33 2.81 -18.31
N ILE A 110 -7.31 3.64 -18.03
CA ILE A 110 -5.90 3.37 -18.33
C ILE A 110 -5.05 3.28 -17.07
N LEU A 111 -5.63 2.79 -15.97
CA LEU A 111 -5.02 2.84 -14.65
C LEU A 111 -3.68 2.10 -14.59
N ASN A 112 -3.56 0.95 -15.26
CA ASN A 112 -2.38 0.10 -15.19
C ASN A 112 -1.07 0.81 -15.62
N PRO A 113 -1.00 1.51 -16.76
CA PRO A 113 0.14 2.36 -17.11
C PRO A 113 0.58 3.33 -16.00
N PHE A 114 -0.36 4.02 -15.36
CA PHE A 114 -0.05 4.92 -14.24
C PHE A 114 0.54 4.15 -13.04
N LEU A 115 -0.08 3.03 -12.67
CA LEU A 115 0.41 2.19 -11.56
C LEU A 115 1.83 1.66 -11.83
N LEU A 116 2.15 1.33 -13.08
CA LEU A 116 3.49 0.89 -13.49
C LEU A 116 4.54 2.01 -13.39
N ASP A 117 4.17 3.24 -13.73
CA ASP A 117 5.06 4.39 -13.55
C ASP A 117 5.32 4.64 -12.05
N CYS A 118 4.28 4.58 -11.20
CA CYS A 118 4.45 4.73 -9.76
C CYS A 118 5.37 3.64 -9.17
N MET A 119 5.21 2.39 -9.62
CA MET A 119 6.10 1.29 -9.22
C MET A 119 7.54 1.57 -9.64
N SER A 120 7.74 2.02 -10.88
CA SER A 120 9.08 2.31 -11.42
C SER A 120 9.77 3.44 -10.65
N GLU A 121 9.04 4.50 -10.31
CA GLU A 121 9.55 5.62 -9.50
C GLU A 121 9.92 5.17 -8.08
N MET A 122 9.06 4.37 -7.44
CA MET A 122 9.35 3.83 -6.11
C MET A 122 10.59 2.92 -6.10
N GLU A 123 10.78 2.09 -7.11
CA GLU A 123 11.97 1.23 -7.22
C GLU A 123 13.26 2.05 -7.43
N GLN A 124 13.17 3.18 -8.14
CA GLN A 124 14.31 4.09 -8.31
C GLN A 124 14.63 4.86 -7.02
N ARG A 125 13.60 5.33 -6.31
CA ARG A 125 13.74 6.13 -5.09
C ARG A 125 14.14 5.28 -3.88
N TYR A 126 13.61 4.07 -3.79
CA TYR A 126 13.86 3.12 -2.70
C TYR A 126 14.32 1.77 -3.29
N PRO A 127 15.55 1.70 -3.83
CA PRO A 127 16.07 0.46 -4.36
C PRO A 127 16.04 -0.61 -3.27
N LYS A 128 15.53 -1.80 -3.59
CA LYS A 128 15.42 -2.93 -2.66
C LYS A 128 16.77 -3.12 -1.97
N ARG A 129 16.88 -2.72 -0.70
CA ARG A 129 17.95 -3.19 0.17
C ARG A 129 17.81 -4.71 0.23
N ASN A 130 18.80 -5.44 -0.27
CA ASN A 130 18.83 -6.90 -0.26
C ASN A 130 18.26 -7.43 1.07
N ARG A 131 17.07 -8.05 1.03
CA ARG A 131 16.55 -8.82 2.15
C ARG A 131 17.54 -9.98 2.33
N GLY A 132 18.38 -9.92 3.36
CA GLY A 132 19.21 -11.05 3.75
C GLY A 132 18.34 -12.30 3.99
N PRO A 133 18.86 -13.51 3.77
CA PRO A 133 18.09 -14.73 3.97
C PRO A 133 17.89 -14.95 5.48
N GLY A 134 16.76 -14.50 6.00
CA GLY A 134 16.36 -14.68 7.39
C GLY A 134 15.07 -15.49 7.47
N GLY A 135 15.09 -16.73 6.99
CA GLY A 135 14.09 -17.73 7.33
C GLY A 135 14.59 -18.56 8.52
N PRO A 136 13.76 -18.86 9.54
CA PRO A 136 14.18 -19.67 10.68
C PRO A 136 14.47 -21.12 10.26
N LYS A 137 15.45 -21.71 10.97
CA LYS A 137 15.81 -23.12 10.92
C LYS A 137 14.78 -24.00 11.61
#